data_AF-A0A0F4IP71-F1
#
_entry.id   AF-A0A0F4IP71-F1
#
_cell.length_a   1.000
_cell.length_b   1.000
_cell.length_c   1.000
_cell.angle_alpha   90.00
_cell.angle_beta   90.00
_cell.angle_gamma   90.00
#
_symmetry.space_group_name_H-M   'P 1'
#
loop_
_entity.id
_entity.type
_entity.pdbx_description
1 polymer ?
#
loop_
_entity_poly.entity_id
_entity_poly.type
_entity_poly.pdbx_seq_one_letter_code
_entity_poly.pdbx_strand_id
1 'polypeptide(L)'
;DGLLAKVTEVVGKTDRGTEVKTAPTTLSAALGEAKADGKVKVDPSAMTVEPLMKGVTFSWAKGDGARFGAEGAKLPLGNLRLDVNAAIDTAKDAPASAGASVSGFVQLAPQVEFSYTGTKIGSAPSAAFLGMSGDWSSQWALKGRAAASTGAPKRIPFAKLHSAPVIQVGPVPVVVNLDLTAYIQVEADGQVTLDVQQDVKGDFRVGGSYATGKGWTPVSTSAVNSSPVKATVAASGRVKAALGAEASVGLYGAVGVGADFAPYLRGEADAKASASSDGKTSVSGAWALYGGFDLNGQLHLQLSLFGTPVLERRIPLGTLHREWPLVSGGAGR
;
A
#
# COMPACT_ATOMS: atom_id res chain seq x y z
N ASP A 1 -12.22 -16.14 -3.75
CA ASP A 1 -12.49 -16.69 -2.41
C ASP A 1 -11.91 -18.10 -2.28
N GLY A 2 -11.07 -18.33 -1.28
CA GLY A 2 -10.45 -19.63 -1.01
C GLY A 2 -11.14 -20.34 0.17
N LEU A 3 -10.98 -21.66 0.27
CA LEU A 3 -11.43 -22.46 1.41
C LEU A 3 -10.35 -23.47 1.76
N LEU A 4 -9.98 -23.56 3.04
CA LEU A 4 -9.17 -24.68 3.53
C LEU A 4 -10.11 -25.84 3.89
N ALA A 5 -10.03 -26.93 3.12
CA ALA A 5 -10.88 -28.09 3.30
C ALA A 5 -10.07 -29.39 3.31
N LYS A 6 -10.49 -30.32 4.17
CA LYS A 6 -9.95 -31.69 4.21
C LYS A 6 -10.79 -32.56 3.29
N VAL A 7 -10.12 -33.31 2.41
CA VAL A 7 -10.79 -34.37 1.63
C VAL A 7 -11.20 -35.49 2.59
N THR A 8 -12.50 -35.80 2.62
CA THR A 8 -13.07 -36.85 3.47
C THR A 8 -13.35 -38.13 2.70
N GLU A 9 -13.65 -38.02 1.40
CA GLU A 9 -14.03 -39.14 0.55
C GLU A 9 -13.70 -38.83 -0.91
N VAL A 10 -13.25 -39.83 -1.67
CA VAL A 10 -13.16 -39.74 -3.13
C VAL A 10 -14.45 -40.35 -3.69
N VAL A 11 -15.27 -39.52 -4.36
CA VAL A 11 -16.59 -39.90 -4.87
C VAL A 11 -16.47 -40.62 -6.20
N GLY A 12 -15.50 -40.22 -7.03
CA GLY A 12 -15.29 -40.84 -8.32
C GLY A 12 -14.19 -40.17 -9.14
N LYS A 13 -13.82 -40.79 -10.26
CA LYS A 13 -13.00 -40.18 -11.30
C LYS A 13 -13.87 -39.91 -12.53
N THR A 14 -13.74 -38.71 -13.06
CA THR A 14 -14.35 -38.27 -14.32
C THR A 14 -13.24 -37.93 -15.31
N ASP A 15 -13.60 -37.76 -16.57
CA ASP A 15 -12.66 -37.30 -17.61
C ASP A 15 -12.10 -35.90 -17.35
N ARG A 16 -12.72 -35.12 -16.44
CA ARG A 16 -12.26 -33.78 -16.03
C ARG A 16 -11.47 -33.77 -14.72
N GLY A 17 -11.36 -34.91 -14.02
CA GLY A 17 -10.63 -35.01 -12.76
C GLY A 17 -11.34 -35.85 -11.69
N THR A 18 -10.79 -35.83 -10.48
CA THR A 18 -11.31 -36.57 -9.32
C THR A 18 -12.34 -35.74 -8.56
N GLU A 19 -13.53 -36.30 -8.35
CA GLU A 19 -14.55 -35.70 -7.50
C GLU A 19 -14.36 -36.17 -6.06
N VAL A 20 -14.41 -35.23 -5.12
CA VAL A 20 -14.14 -35.47 -3.69
C VAL A 20 -15.18 -34.79 -2.81
N LYS A 21 -15.56 -35.43 -1.70
CA LYS A 21 -16.24 -34.75 -0.61
C LYS A 21 -15.21 -34.08 0.29
N THR A 22 -15.58 -32.91 0.78
CA THR A 22 -14.71 -32.12 1.64
C THR A 22 -15.46 -31.70 2.90
N ALA A 23 -14.70 -31.47 3.97
CA ALA A 23 -15.18 -30.86 5.20
C ALA A 23 -14.29 -29.66 5.56
N PRO A 24 -14.83 -28.60 6.19
CA PRO A 24 -14.02 -27.49 6.70
C PRO A 24 -12.91 -28.01 7.62
N THR A 25 -11.71 -27.43 7.51
CA THR A 25 -10.58 -27.79 8.38
C THR A 25 -9.79 -26.55 8.76
N THR A 26 -8.89 -26.70 9.74
CA THR A 26 -8.00 -25.64 10.21
C THR A 26 -6.56 -25.91 9.81
N LEU A 27 -5.72 -24.88 9.83
CA LEU A 27 -4.26 -25.01 9.64
C LEU A 27 -3.65 -25.95 10.70
N SER A 28 -4.09 -25.87 11.96
CA SER A 28 -3.59 -26.74 13.03
C SER A 28 -3.99 -28.21 12.86
N ALA A 29 -5.15 -28.48 12.26
CA ALA A 29 -5.57 -29.84 11.93
C ALA A 29 -4.83 -30.38 10.69
N ALA A 30 -4.45 -29.52 9.75
CA ALA A 30 -3.74 -29.89 8.53
C ALA A 30 -2.22 -30.05 8.73
N LEU A 31 -1.61 -29.15 9.52
CA LEU A 31 -0.16 -29.07 9.70
C LEU A 31 0.33 -29.76 10.98
N GLY A 32 -0.50 -29.88 12.02
CA GLY A 32 -0.09 -30.50 13.27
C GLY A 32 1.18 -29.89 13.86
N GLU A 33 2.19 -30.72 14.10
CA GLU A 33 3.49 -30.33 14.68
C GLU A 33 4.48 -29.77 13.65
N ALA A 34 4.06 -29.58 12.39
CA ALA A 34 4.93 -29.10 11.34
C ALA A 34 5.48 -27.69 11.63
N LYS A 35 6.66 -27.43 11.05
CA LYS A 35 7.27 -26.11 11.01
C LYS A 35 7.29 -25.59 9.58
N ALA A 36 6.99 -24.32 9.44
CA ALA A 36 6.98 -23.59 8.19
C ALA A 36 7.61 -22.23 8.39
N ASP A 37 8.51 -21.87 7.47
CA ASP A 37 9.02 -20.52 7.33
C ASP A 37 9.15 -20.26 5.82
N GLY A 38 8.44 -19.26 5.34
CA GLY A 38 8.34 -18.96 3.92
C GLY A 38 8.27 -17.46 3.69
N LYS A 39 9.20 -16.98 2.86
CA LYS A 39 9.16 -15.64 2.26
C LYS A 39 9.06 -15.79 0.75
N VAL A 40 7.93 -15.40 0.18
CA VAL A 40 7.64 -15.58 -1.24
C VAL A 40 7.51 -14.22 -1.90
N LYS A 41 8.37 -13.95 -2.89
CA LYS A 41 8.24 -12.77 -3.75
C LYS A 41 6.96 -12.90 -4.57
N VAL A 42 6.18 -11.83 -4.62
CA VAL A 42 5.03 -11.78 -5.52
C VAL A 42 5.56 -11.61 -6.93
N ASP A 43 5.24 -12.53 -7.83
CA ASP A 43 5.57 -12.39 -9.25
C ASP A 43 4.72 -11.26 -9.85
N PRO A 44 5.32 -10.15 -10.32
CA PRO A 44 4.58 -9.05 -10.92
C PRO A 44 3.69 -9.48 -12.11
N SER A 45 4.07 -10.56 -12.82
CA SER A 45 3.30 -11.12 -13.93
C SER A 45 1.99 -11.77 -13.51
N ALA A 46 1.89 -12.18 -12.24
CA ALA A 46 0.70 -12.75 -11.64
C ALA A 46 -0.19 -11.68 -10.98
N MET A 47 0.18 -10.40 -11.04
CA MET A 47 -0.66 -9.31 -10.54
C MET A 47 -1.71 -8.92 -11.58
N THR A 48 -2.96 -8.93 -11.15
CA THR A 48 -4.07 -8.31 -11.88
C THR A 48 -4.10 -6.84 -11.51
N VAL A 49 -4.07 -5.95 -12.51
CA VAL A 49 -4.13 -4.50 -12.31
C VAL A 49 -5.42 -3.98 -12.91
N GLU A 50 -6.25 -3.34 -12.09
CA GLU A 50 -7.47 -2.65 -12.48
C GLU A 50 -7.21 -1.13 -12.45
N PRO A 51 -7.02 -0.47 -13.61
CA PRO A 51 -6.93 0.98 -13.66
C PRO A 51 -8.30 1.61 -13.41
N LEU A 52 -8.36 2.50 -12.42
CA LEU A 52 -9.60 3.20 -12.03
C LEU A 52 -9.69 4.61 -12.64
N MET A 53 -8.63 5.08 -13.29
CA MET A 53 -8.56 6.38 -13.96
C MET A 53 -7.97 6.27 -15.36
N LYS A 54 -8.39 7.16 -16.26
CA LYS A 54 -7.74 7.33 -17.56
C LYS A 54 -6.31 7.84 -17.37
N GLY A 55 -5.39 7.32 -18.18
CA GLY A 55 -3.96 7.69 -18.11
C GLY A 55 -3.15 6.96 -17.04
N VAL A 56 -3.75 5.96 -16.39
CA VAL A 56 -3.01 4.96 -15.59
C VAL A 56 -2.48 3.88 -16.52
N THR A 57 -1.17 3.66 -16.50
CA THR A 57 -0.51 2.60 -17.26
C THR A 57 0.32 1.73 -16.32
N PHE A 58 0.36 0.43 -16.58
CA PHE A 58 1.12 -0.51 -15.77
C PHE A 58 2.23 -1.16 -16.60
N SER A 59 3.36 -1.42 -15.96
CA SER A 59 4.49 -2.12 -16.56
C SER A 59 5.18 -2.98 -15.50
N TRP A 60 5.74 -4.11 -15.92
CA TRP A 60 6.41 -5.04 -15.02
C TRP A 60 7.54 -5.78 -15.74
N ALA A 61 8.52 -6.28 -14.98
CA ALA A 61 9.71 -6.93 -15.52
C ALA A 61 9.98 -8.31 -14.90
N LYS A 62 9.93 -9.38 -15.72
CA LYS A 62 10.35 -10.74 -15.32
C LYS A 62 11.88 -10.90 -15.23
N GLY A 63 12.60 -10.04 -15.96
CA GLY A 63 14.05 -9.99 -16.10
C GLY A 63 14.51 -8.55 -16.33
N ASP A 64 15.81 -8.28 -16.38
CA ASP A 64 16.30 -6.93 -16.72
C ASP A 64 15.90 -6.57 -18.16
N GLY A 65 15.11 -5.51 -18.34
CA GLY A 65 14.87 -4.95 -19.68
C GLY A 65 13.44 -4.57 -20.07
N ALA A 66 12.42 -4.78 -19.23
CA ALA A 66 11.12 -4.18 -19.50
C ALA A 66 11.26 -2.64 -19.48
N ARG A 67 10.68 -1.98 -20.46
CA ARG A 67 10.79 -0.52 -20.63
C ARG A 67 9.49 0.18 -20.27
N PHE A 68 9.59 1.38 -19.71
CA PHE A 68 8.44 2.20 -19.33
C PHE A 68 8.62 3.65 -19.80
N GLY A 69 7.50 4.39 -19.83
CA GLY A 69 7.45 5.79 -20.25
C GLY A 69 7.78 6.02 -21.73
N ALA A 70 7.55 7.25 -22.20
CA ALA A 70 7.87 7.64 -23.58
C ALA A 70 9.37 7.53 -23.90
N GLU A 71 10.24 7.63 -22.88
CA GLU A 71 11.70 7.58 -23.01
C GLU A 71 12.28 6.15 -22.90
N GLY A 72 11.45 5.13 -22.61
CA GLY A 72 11.87 3.72 -22.62
C GLY A 72 12.86 3.34 -21.51
N ALA A 73 12.75 3.95 -20.33
CA ALA A 73 13.59 3.65 -19.18
C ALA A 73 13.40 2.20 -18.69
N LYS A 74 14.46 1.57 -18.15
CA LYS A 74 14.44 0.15 -17.76
C LYS A 74 13.89 -0.05 -16.35
N LEU A 75 12.95 -0.97 -16.21
CA LEU A 75 12.51 -1.50 -14.93
C LEU A 75 13.56 -2.43 -14.32
N PRO A 76 13.90 -2.26 -13.03
CA PRO A 76 14.71 -3.24 -12.32
C PRO A 76 13.94 -4.55 -12.15
N LEU A 77 14.64 -5.68 -12.25
CA LEU A 77 14.07 -7.02 -12.19
C LEU A 77 13.19 -7.26 -10.96
N GLY A 78 12.02 -7.89 -11.16
CA GLY A 78 11.11 -8.27 -10.08
C GLY A 78 10.25 -7.12 -9.54
N ASN A 79 10.26 -5.96 -10.20
CA ASN A 79 9.43 -4.83 -9.83
C ASN A 79 8.19 -4.70 -10.72
N LEU A 80 7.12 -4.29 -10.06
CA LEU A 80 5.92 -3.75 -10.67
C LEU A 80 6.01 -2.24 -10.65
N ARG A 81 5.62 -1.58 -11.74
CA ARG A 81 5.48 -0.12 -11.80
C ARG A 81 4.11 0.28 -12.32
N LEU A 82 3.51 1.22 -11.60
CA LEU A 82 2.31 1.91 -12.01
C LEU A 82 2.70 3.34 -12.33
N ASP A 83 2.50 3.74 -13.58
CA ASP A 83 2.62 5.12 -14.01
C ASP A 83 1.21 5.75 -14.00
N VAL A 84 1.13 6.95 -13.45
CA VAL A 84 -0.07 7.77 -13.40
C VAL A 84 0.21 9.02 -14.22
N ASN A 85 -0.72 9.36 -15.10
CA ASN A 85 -0.83 10.68 -15.72
C ASN A 85 -2.32 10.99 -15.89
N ALA A 86 -2.93 11.55 -14.85
CA ALA A 86 -4.37 11.74 -14.78
C ALA A 86 -4.74 13.18 -14.47
N ALA A 87 -5.78 13.67 -15.13
CA ALA A 87 -6.50 14.85 -14.66
C ALA A 87 -7.32 14.45 -13.42
N ILE A 88 -7.31 15.32 -12.41
CA ILE A 88 -8.14 15.20 -11.22
C ILE A 88 -9.36 16.07 -11.44
N ASP A 89 -10.54 15.47 -11.43
CA ASP A 89 -11.80 16.20 -11.52
C ASP A 89 -11.94 17.15 -10.32
N THR A 90 -11.98 18.44 -10.62
CA THR A 90 -12.34 19.47 -9.63
C THR A 90 -13.86 19.49 -9.44
N ALA A 91 -14.35 20.21 -8.42
CA ALA A 91 -15.79 20.25 -8.14
C ALA A 91 -16.61 20.64 -9.37
N LYS A 92 -17.86 20.18 -9.47
CA LYS A 92 -18.73 20.37 -10.66
C LYS A 92 -18.87 21.82 -11.12
N ASP A 93 -18.71 22.77 -10.21
CA ASP A 93 -18.82 24.22 -10.45
C ASP A 93 -17.46 24.94 -10.40
N ALA A 94 -16.35 24.20 -10.47
CA ALA A 94 -15.03 24.79 -10.46
C ALA A 94 -14.76 25.55 -11.77
N PRO A 95 -14.13 26.74 -11.72
CA PRO A 95 -13.76 27.49 -12.93
C PRO A 95 -12.92 26.63 -13.88
N ALA A 96 -12.99 26.85 -15.19
CA ALA A 96 -12.15 26.14 -16.17
C ALA A 96 -10.63 26.28 -15.90
N SER A 97 -10.22 27.32 -15.17
CA SER A 97 -8.84 27.52 -14.70
C SER A 97 -8.45 26.66 -13.49
N ALA A 98 -9.41 25.98 -12.87
CA ALA A 98 -9.23 25.08 -11.74
C ALA A 98 -9.01 23.65 -12.25
N GLY A 99 -7.85 23.42 -12.84
CA GLY A 99 -7.40 22.09 -13.24
C GLY A 99 -6.42 21.53 -12.21
N ALA A 100 -6.60 20.28 -11.83
CA ALA A 100 -5.58 19.52 -11.13
C ALA A 100 -5.16 18.33 -11.98
N SER A 101 -3.87 18.02 -11.95
CA SER A 101 -3.30 16.87 -12.64
C SER A 101 -2.24 16.25 -11.76
N VAL A 102 -2.16 14.93 -11.84
CA VAL A 102 -1.18 14.15 -11.13
C VAL A 102 -0.41 13.32 -12.13
N SER A 103 0.91 13.38 -12.02
CA SER A 103 1.79 12.54 -12.81
C SER A 103 2.83 11.91 -11.91
N GLY A 104 3.28 10.70 -12.23
CA GLY A 104 4.29 10.02 -11.42
C GLY A 104 4.26 8.53 -11.60
N PHE A 105 5.01 7.85 -10.74
CA PHE A 105 5.02 6.41 -10.66
C PHE A 105 5.19 5.91 -9.23
N VAL A 106 4.67 4.70 -9.03
CA VAL A 106 4.98 3.86 -7.86
C VAL A 106 5.57 2.57 -8.38
N GLN A 107 6.71 2.18 -7.81
CA GLN A 107 7.39 0.93 -8.07
C GLN A 107 7.43 0.08 -6.79
N LEU A 108 7.10 -1.20 -6.92
CA LEU A 108 6.90 -2.12 -5.79
C LEU A 108 7.56 -3.46 -6.05
N ALA A 109 8.18 -4.02 -5.02
CA ALA A 109 8.65 -5.41 -4.96
C ALA A 109 8.06 -6.13 -3.73
N PRO A 110 6.75 -6.41 -3.70
CA PRO A 110 6.10 -6.99 -2.53
C PRO A 110 6.51 -8.46 -2.35
N GLN A 111 6.60 -8.86 -1.09
CA GLN A 111 6.92 -10.19 -0.61
C GLN A 111 5.90 -10.56 0.45
N VAL A 112 5.38 -11.77 0.35
CA VAL A 112 4.53 -12.35 1.38
C VAL A 112 5.39 -13.14 2.35
N GLU A 113 5.05 -13.05 3.62
CA GLU A 113 5.74 -13.74 4.70
C GLU A 113 4.76 -14.57 5.51
N PHE A 114 5.13 -15.83 5.70
CA PHE A 114 4.37 -16.78 6.49
C PHE A 114 5.31 -17.61 7.34
N SER A 115 4.99 -17.76 8.62
CA SER A 115 5.62 -18.77 9.47
C SER A 115 4.58 -19.46 10.35
N TYR A 116 4.84 -20.73 10.63
CA TYR A 116 4.00 -21.55 11.49
C TYR A 116 4.90 -22.51 12.27
N THR A 117 4.74 -22.53 13.58
CA THR A 117 5.35 -23.53 14.45
C THR A 117 4.23 -24.27 15.17
N GLY A 118 3.95 -25.45 14.66
CA GLY A 118 2.92 -26.33 15.18
C GLY A 118 3.14 -26.80 16.61
N THR A 119 2.05 -27.27 17.20
CA THR A 119 2.08 -28.11 18.40
C THR A 119 1.25 -29.36 18.08
N LYS A 120 0.66 -30.03 19.07
CA LYS A 120 -0.16 -31.22 18.84
C LYS A 120 -1.29 -30.91 17.85
N ILE A 121 -1.64 -31.91 17.02
CA ILE A 121 -2.74 -31.80 16.05
C ILE A 121 -4.01 -31.27 16.72
N GLY A 122 -4.63 -30.26 16.08
CA GLY A 122 -5.85 -29.63 16.57
C GLY A 122 -5.66 -28.61 17.70
N SER A 123 -4.42 -28.39 18.16
CA SER A 123 -4.08 -27.33 19.13
C SER A 123 -3.57 -26.08 18.43
N ALA A 124 -3.68 -24.93 19.09
CA ALA A 124 -3.09 -23.69 18.58
C ALA A 124 -1.57 -23.84 18.38
N PRO A 125 -0.97 -23.16 17.37
CA PRO A 125 0.47 -23.16 17.20
C PRO A 125 1.19 -22.59 18.43
N SER A 126 2.49 -22.85 18.53
CA SER A 126 3.34 -22.20 19.55
C SER A 126 3.81 -20.82 19.09
N ALA A 127 3.98 -20.66 17.77
CA ALA A 127 4.27 -19.40 17.11
C ALA A 127 3.69 -19.38 15.69
N ALA A 128 3.27 -18.21 15.21
CA ALA A 128 2.88 -18.02 13.81
C ALA A 128 3.17 -16.59 13.37
N PHE A 129 3.42 -16.39 12.09
CA PHE A 129 3.52 -15.07 11.49
C PHE A 129 2.77 -15.05 10.17
N LEU A 130 2.07 -13.96 9.91
CA LEU A 130 1.51 -13.66 8.61
C LEU A 130 1.72 -12.18 8.34
N GLY A 131 2.26 -11.85 7.18
CA GLY A 131 2.45 -10.47 6.80
C GLY A 131 2.94 -10.29 5.38
N MET A 132 3.33 -9.07 5.08
CA MET A 132 4.01 -8.68 3.87
C MET A 132 5.17 -7.75 4.20
N SER A 133 6.19 -7.80 3.36
CA SER A 133 7.24 -6.80 3.30
C SER A 133 7.55 -6.46 1.87
N GLY A 134 8.31 -5.41 1.64
CA GLY A 134 8.76 -5.09 0.31
C GLY A 134 9.53 -3.81 0.25
N ASP A 135 10.36 -3.72 -0.77
CA ASP A 135 10.96 -2.45 -1.16
C ASP A 135 9.95 -1.70 -2.03
N TRP A 136 9.92 -0.39 -1.86
CA TRP A 136 9.12 0.49 -2.68
C TRP A 136 9.94 1.73 -3.06
N SER A 137 9.66 2.25 -4.24
CA SER A 137 10.10 3.59 -4.63
C SER A 137 8.96 4.29 -5.34
N SER A 138 8.92 5.61 -5.19
CA SER A 138 7.96 6.46 -5.86
C SER A 138 8.66 7.73 -6.29
N GLN A 139 8.27 8.22 -7.45
CA GLN A 139 8.56 9.58 -7.87
C GLN A 139 7.27 10.15 -8.38
N TRP A 140 6.92 11.32 -7.91
CA TRP A 140 5.67 11.95 -8.31
C TRP A 140 5.87 13.43 -8.52
N ALA A 141 5.10 13.94 -9.47
CA ALA A 141 4.95 15.34 -9.81
C ALA A 141 3.46 15.68 -9.72
N LEU A 142 3.08 16.37 -8.65
CA LEU A 142 1.72 16.88 -8.50
C LEU A 142 1.67 18.30 -9.03
N LYS A 143 0.78 18.55 -10.00
CA LYS A 143 0.53 19.89 -10.55
C LYS A 143 -0.94 20.20 -10.47
N GLY A 144 -1.33 21.08 -9.56
CA GLY A 144 -2.73 21.46 -9.44
C GLY A 144 -2.94 22.90 -9.07
N ARG A 145 -4.02 23.47 -9.62
CA ARG A 145 -4.57 24.76 -9.24
C ARG A 145 -5.95 24.55 -8.64
N ALA A 146 -6.03 24.61 -7.32
CA ALA A 146 -7.32 24.71 -6.63
C ALA A 146 -7.80 26.16 -6.70
N ALA A 147 -8.99 26.41 -7.26
CA ALA A 147 -9.59 27.75 -7.29
C ALA A 147 -10.52 28.03 -6.09
N ALA A 148 -10.85 27.00 -5.31
CA ALA A 148 -11.67 27.03 -4.11
C ALA A 148 -11.27 25.88 -3.17
N SER A 149 -11.66 25.98 -1.88
CA SER A 149 -11.41 24.91 -0.90
C SER A 149 -12.05 23.58 -1.34
N THR A 150 -11.35 22.47 -1.11
CA THR A 150 -11.87 21.13 -1.39
C THR A 150 -12.90 20.66 -0.36
N GLY A 151 -13.06 21.38 0.76
CA GLY A 151 -13.79 20.89 1.93
C GLY A 151 -12.99 19.78 2.63
N ALA A 152 -13.63 18.64 2.90
CA ALA A 152 -12.96 17.47 3.48
C ALA A 152 -11.90 16.86 2.51
N PRO A 153 -10.90 16.14 3.04
CA PRO A 153 -9.90 15.45 2.21
C PRO A 153 -10.57 14.53 1.17
N LYS A 154 -10.19 14.68 -0.10
CA LYS A 154 -10.70 13.81 -1.19
C LYS A 154 -9.69 12.72 -1.49
N ARG A 155 -10.04 11.47 -1.18
CA ARG A 155 -9.27 10.26 -1.55
C ARG A 155 -9.75 9.76 -2.93
N ILE A 156 -8.84 9.73 -3.89
CA ILE A 156 -9.09 9.38 -5.30
C ILE A 156 -8.27 8.12 -5.62
N PRO A 157 -8.88 6.93 -5.56
CA PRO A 157 -8.20 5.70 -5.95
C PRO A 157 -7.97 5.67 -7.46
N PHE A 158 -6.76 5.30 -7.89
CA PHE A 158 -6.39 5.29 -9.31
C PHE A 158 -6.04 3.92 -9.86
N ALA A 159 -5.64 2.99 -8.99
CA ALA A 159 -5.42 1.61 -9.38
C ALA A 159 -5.75 0.69 -8.21
N LYS A 160 -6.33 -0.46 -8.55
CA LYS A 160 -6.38 -1.62 -7.67
C LYS A 160 -5.46 -2.69 -8.24
N LEU A 161 -4.75 -3.37 -7.37
CA LEU A 161 -3.94 -4.51 -7.73
C LEU A 161 -4.31 -5.68 -6.86
N HIS A 162 -4.38 -6.84 -7.49
CA HIS A 162 -4.71 -8.07 -6.82
C HIS A 162 -3.71 -9.15 -7.22
N SER A 163 -3.24 -9.92 -6.25
CA SER A 163 -2.50 -11.15 -6.48
C SER A 163 -2.88 -12.19 -5.44
N ALA A 164 -2.78 -13.47 -5.80
CA ALA A 164 -3.03 -14.58 -4.88
C ALA A 164 -1.86 -15.57 -4.89
N PRO A 165 -0.62 -15.15 -4.51
CA PRO A 165 0.51 -16.06 -4.43
C PRO A 165 0.22 -17.26 -3.52
N VAL A 166 0.69 -18.43 -3.94
CA VAL A 166 0.56 -19.68 -3.17
C VAL A 166 1.91 -20.04 -2.59
N ILE A 167 1.99 -20.14 -1.27
CA ILE A 167 3.16 -20.61 -0.54
C ILE A 167 2.95 -22.08 -0.22
N GLN A 168 3.82 -22.95 -0.71
CA GLN A 168 3.75 -24.37 -0.34
C GLN A 168 4.40 -24.59 1.03
N VAL A 169 3.61 -25.05 1.98
CA VAL A 169 4.05 -25.40 3.33
C VAL A 169 3.90 -26.91 3.51
N GLY A 170 4.97 -27.65 3.20
CA GLY A 170 4.88 -29.11 3.08
C GLY A 170 3.82 -29.50 2.03
N PRO A 171 2.81 -30.31 2.38
CA PRO A 171 1.72 -30.67 1.47
C PRO A 171 0.59 -29.63 1.40
N VAL A 172 0.63 -28.55 2.21
CA VAL A 172 -0.47 -27.59 2.33
C VAL A 172 -0.19 -26.31 1.55
N PRO A 173 -1.00 -25.99 0.51
CA PRO A 173 -0.87 -24.73 -0.22
C PRO A 173 -1.50 -23.58 0.58
N VAL A 174 -0.68 -22.65 1.04
CA VAL A 174 -1.12 -21.44 1.74
C VAL A 174 -1.34 -20.35 0.69
N VAL A 175 -2.61 -20.11 0.33
CA VAL A 175 -2.99 -19.03 -0.58
C VAL A 175 -3.00 -17.72 0.18
N VAL A 176 -2.19 -16.77 -0.29
CA VAL A 176 -2.14 -15.44 0.28
C VAL A 176 -2.72 -14.43 -0.69
N ASN A 177 -3.82 -13.79 -0.31
CA ASN A 177 -4.39 -12.70 -1.11
C ASN A 177 -3.63 -11.42 -0.79
N LEU A 178 -3.13 -10.73 -1.80
CA LEU A 178 -2.55 -9.39 -1.72
C LEU A 178 -3.42 -8.45 -2.54
N ASP A 179 -4.13 -7.56 -1.86
CA ASP A 179 -4.83 -6.45 -2.49
C ASP A 179 -4.08 -5.16 -2.21
N LEU A 180 -3.90 -4.31 -3.22
CA LEU A 180 -3.31 -2.99 -3.09
C LEU A 180 -4.22 -1.96 -3.75
N THR A 181 -4.65 -0.93 -3.01
CA THR A 181 -5.31 0.23 -3.60
C THR A 181 -4.37 1.42 -3.56
N ALA A 182 -3.94 1.86 -4.74
CA ALA A 182 -3.14 3.06 -4.89
C ALA A 182 -4.07 4.28 -5.07
N TYR A 183 -3.86 5.32 -4.26
CA TYR A 183 -4.73 6.49 -4.24
C TYR A 183 -3.96 7.80 -4.07
N ILE A 184 -4.59 8.88 -4.52
CA ILE A 184 -4.14 10.24 -4.24
C ILE A 184 -5.15 10.87 -3.30
N GLN A 185 -4.67 11.50 -2.24
CA GLN A 185 -5.49 12.31 -1.36
C GLN A 185 -5.13 13.78 -1.56
N VAL A 186 -6.13 14.63 -1.81
CA VAL A 186 -5.94 16.08 -1.89
C VAL A 186 -6.86 16.76 -0.89
N GLU A 187 -6.27 17.65 -0.11
CA GLU A 187 -6.95 18.56 0.79
C GLU A 187 -6.39 19.96 0.52
N ALA A 188 -7.25 20.93 0.22
CA ALA A 188 -6.85 22.32 0.05
C ALA A 188 -7.85 23.27 0.71
N ASP A 189 -7.33 24.26 1.41
CA ASP A 189 -8.06 25.48 1.78
C ASP A 189 -7.54 26.67 0.95
N GLY A 190 -8.46 27.49 0.41
CA GLY A 190 -8.10 28.65 -0.42
C GLY A 190 -7.71 28.36 -1.87
N GLN A 191 -6.95 29.28 -2.48
CA GLN A 191 -6.42 29.15 -3.84
C GLN A 191 -4.96 28.73 -3.79
N VAL A 192 -4.68 27.52 -4.26
CA VAL A 192 -3.34 26.92 -4.17
C VAL A 192 -2.89 26.45 -5.55
N THR A 193 -1.71 26.90 -5.96
CA THR A 193 -0.94 26.22 -7.01
C THR A 193 0.20 25.45 -6.36
N LEU A 194 0.24 24.14 -6.61
CA LEU A 194 1.25 23.23 -6.09
C LEU A 194 1.94 22.57 -7.29
N ASP A 195 3.25 22.77 -7.44
CA ASP A 195 4.12 22.02 -8.33
C ASP A 195 5.21 21.37 -7.48
N VAL A 196 5.09 20.07 -7.22
CA VAL A 196 6.04 19.38 -6.34
C VAL A 196 6.51 18.10 -6.97
N GLN A 197 7.83 17.94 -6.99
CA GLN A 197 8.49 16.71 -7.33
C GLN A 197 9.25 16.15 -6.11
N GLN A 198 8.94 14.90 -5.77
CA GLN A 198 9.63 14.17 -4.72
C GLN A 198 9.92 12.73 -5.14
N ASP A 199 11.17 12.31 -4.90
CA ASP A 199 11.56 10.90 -4.94
C ASP A 199 11.58 10.36 -3.50
N VAL A 200 10.82 9.29 -3.25
CA VAL A 200 10.83 8.58 -1.96
C VAL A 200 11.09 7.12 -2.21
N LYS A 201 11.96 6.52 -1.41
CA LYS A 201 12.18 5.08 -1.38
C LYS A 201 12.13 4.59 0.05
N GLY A 202 11.78 3.34 0.23
CA GLY A 202 11.83 2.74 1.55
C GLY A 202 11.57 1.25 1.49
N ASP A 203 11.55 0.68 2.67
CA ASP A 203 10.99 -0.64 2.89
C ASP A 203 9.74 -0.53 3.76
N PHE A 204 8.93 -1.58 3.73
CA PHE A 204 7.89 -1.79 4.71
C PHE A 204 7.88 -3.26 5.14
N ARG A 205 7.39 -3.49 6.35
CA ARG A 205 6.98 -4.80 6.85
C ARG A 205 5.75 -4.61 7.73
N VAL A 206 4.65 -5.23 7.34
CA VAL A 206 3.40 -5.24 8.09
C VAL A 206 2.94 -6.68 8.27
N GLY A 207 2.47 -7.04 9.46
CA GLY A 207 1.96 -8.36 9.75
C GLY A 207 1.35 -8.51 11.14
N GLY A 208 1.02 -9.74 11.48
CA GLY A 208 0.77 -10.18 12.84
C GLY A 208 1.76 -11.26 13.23
N SER A 209 2.27 -11.21 14.45
CA SER A 209 3.02 -12.31 15.07
C SER A 209 2.19 -12.91 16.19
N TYR A 210 2.14 -14.23 16.28
CA TYR A 210 1.54 -14.97 17.37
C TYR A 210 2.62 -15.64 18.19
N ALA A 211 2.50 -15.59 19.51
CA ALA A 211 3.24 -16.45 20.42
C ALA A 211 2.33 -16.94 21.55
N THR A 212 2.50 -18.21 21.96
CA THR A 212 1.79 -18.76 23.12
C THR A 212 2.00 -17.88 24.37
N GLY A 213 0.92 -17.60 25.07
CA GLY A 213 0.91 -16.74 26.27
C GLY A 213 0.93 -15.24 25.99
N LYS A 214 1.31 -14.81 24.77
CA LYS A 214 1.26 -13.39 24.34
C LYS A 214 0.10 -13.10 23.38
N GLY A 215 -0.38 -14.10 22.66
CA GLY A 215 -1.40 -13.94 21.64
C GLY A 215 -0.86 -13.28 20.38
N TRP A 216 -1.76 -12.71 19.57
CA TRP A 216 -1.41 -12.01 18.34
C TRP A 216 -1.01 -10.56 18.61
N THR A 217 0.14 -10.15 18.10
CA THR A 217 0.70 -8.81 18.19
C THR A 217 0.93 -8.21 16.81
N PRO A 218 0.63 -6.91 16.60
CA PRO A 218 1.01 -6.19 15.40
C PRO A 218 2.51 -6.26 15.11
N VAL A 219 2.85 -6.29 13.83
CA VAL A 219 4.16 -5.87 13.32
C VAL A 219 3.90 -4.78 12.28
N SER A 220 4.49 -3.62 12.46
CA SER A 220 4.41 -2.50 11.53
C SER A 220 5.70 -1.71 11.62
N THR A 221 6.59 -1.92 10.65
CA THR A 221 7.91 -1.27 10.59
C THR A 221 8.16 -0.77 9.18
N SER A 222 8.80 0.39 9.05
CA SER A 222 9.23 0.94 7.77
C SER A 222 10.48 1.79 7.97
N ALA A 223 11.48 1.61 7.12
CA ALA A 223 12.58 2.53 6.95
C ALA A 223 12.38 3.34 5.67
N VAL A 224 12.12 4.64 5.82
CA VAL A 224 11.88 5.55 4.70
C VAL A 224 13.11 6.44 4.50
N ASN A 225 13.56 6.54 3.25
CA ASN A 225 14.60 7.46 2.81
C ASN A 225 14.00 8.37 1.71
N SER A 226 13.87 9.67 1.99
CA SER A 226 13.38 10.65 1.02
C SER A 226 14.52 11.50 0.45
N SER A 227 14.44 11.83 -0.84
CA SER A 227 15.27 12.88 -1.43
C SER A 227 14.85 14.28 -0.96
N PRO A 228 15.73 15.30 -1.09
CA PRO A 228 15.35 16.69 -0.96
C PRO A 228 14.25 17.05 -1.97
N VAL A 229 13.22 17.76 -1.52
CA VAL A 229 12.04 18.06 -2.34
C VAL A 229 12.25 19.31 -3.17
N LYS A 230 11.83 19.25 -4.45
CA LYS A 230 11.63 20.45 -5.27
C LYS A 230 10.16 20.82 -5.24
N ALA A 231 9.84 21.95 -4.63
CA ALA A 231 8.47 22.40 -4.49
C ALA A 231 8.34 23.88 -4.84
N THR A 232 7.33 24.18 -5.63
CA THR A 232 6.78 25.51 -5.76
C THR A 232 5.35 25.52 -5.27
N VAL A 233 5.14 26.25 -4.18
CA VAL A 233 3.81 26.59 -3.67
C VAL A 233 3.57 28.05 -4.03
N ALA A 234 2.41 28.35 -4.62
CA ALA A 234 1.92 29.70 -4.82
C ALA A 234 0.47 29.78 -4.32
N ALA A 235 0.27 30.29 -3.10
CA ALA A 235 -1.04 30.24 -2.44
C ALA A 235 -1.20 31.22 -1.27
N SER A 236 -2.46 31.42 -0.85
CA SER A 236 -2.84 31.72 0.53
C SER A 236 -3.71 30.56 1.01
N GLY A 237 -3.25 29.79 2.00
CA GLY A 237 -3.90 28.57 2.50
C GLY A 237 -2.95 27.39 2.70
N ARG A 238 -3.52 26.22 2.97
CA ARG A 238 -2.89 24.95 3.26
C ARG A 238 -3.30 23.92 2.22
N VAL A 239 -2.34 23.10 1.81
CA VAL A 239 -2.54 21.97 0.92
C VAL A 239 -1.85 20.74 1.47
N LYS A 240 -2.56 19.61 1.51
CA LYS A 240 -1.98 18.29 1.76
C LYS A 240 -2.26 17.41 0.54
N ALA A 241 -1.18 16.81 0.03
CA ALA A 241 -1.23 15.81 -1.01
C ALA A 241 -0.60 14.53 -0.49
N ALA A 242 -1.35 13.43 -0.49
CA ALA A 242 -0.81 12.12 -0.12
C ALA A 242 -0.91 11.15 -1.29
N LEU A 243 0.09 10.28 -1.42
CA LEU A 243 0.06 9.11 -2.28
C LEU A 243 0.05 7.91 -1.35
N GLY A 244 -1.05 7.17 -1.31
CA GLY A 244 -1.13 6.03 -0.42
C GLY A 244 -1.34 4.72 -1.15
N ALA A 245 -0.96 3.67 -0.44
CA ALA A 245 -1.09 2.29 -0.81
C ALA A 245 -1.75 1.56 0.36
N GLU A 246 -2.99 1.16 0.16
CA GLU A 246 -3.71 0.30 1.12
C GLU A 246 -3.50 -1.14 0.71
N ALA A 247 -2.78 -1.89 1.54
CA ALA A 247 -2.42 -3.27 1.30
C ALA A 247 -3.13 -4.22 2.29
N SER A 248 -3.75 -5.30 1.81
CA SER A 248 -4.26 -6.37 2.67
C SER A 248 -3.68 -7.72 2.32
N VAL A 249 -3.35 -8.49 3.35
CA VAL A 249 -2.90 -9.88 3.30
C VAL A 249 -3.90 -10.78 4.00
N GLY A 250 -4.34 -11.84 3.33
CA GLY A 250 -5.29 -12.81 3.90
C GLY A 250 -4.90 -14.26 3.61
N LEU A 251 -5.43 -15.21 4.38
CA LEU A 251 -5.25 -16.64 4.16
C LEU A 251 -6.57 -17.28 3.77
N TYR A 252 -6.57 -18.06 2.68
CA TYR A 252 -7.74 -18.82 2.21
C TYR A 252 -9.03 -17.97 2.14
N GLY A 253 -8.97 -16.79 1.53
CA GLY A 253 -10.15 -15.93 1.36
C GLY A 253 -10.56 -15.11 2.59
N ALA A 254 -9.99 -15.35 3.77
CA ALA A 254 -10.19 -14.50 4.94
C ALA A 254 -9.08 -13.43 5.02
N VAL A 255 -9.46 -12.15 5.06
CA VAL A 255 -8.53 -11.05 5.32
C VAL A 255 -7.89 -11.26 6.69
N GLY A 256 -6.56 -11.26 6.75
CA GLY A 256 -5.76 -11.54 7.95
C GLY A 256 -5.14 -10.27 8.54
N VAL A 257 -4.52 -9.47 7.69
CA VAL A 257 -3.77 -8.25 8.01
C VAL A 257 -4.16 -7.20 6.97
N GLY A 258 -4.42 -5.96 7.39
CA GLY A 258 -4.51 -4.79 6.52
C GLY A 258 -3.53 -3.72 7.01
N ALA A 259 -2.94 -2.98 6.10
CA ALA A 259 -2.26 -1.74 6.39
C ALA A 259 -2.45 -0.72 5.28
N ASP A 260 -2.43 0.53 5.68
CA ASP A 260 -2.45 1.69 4.81
C ASP A 260 -1.16 2.46 5.05
N PHE A 261 -0.37 2.62 4.00
CA PHE A 261 0.85 3.40 4.01
C PHE A 261 0.70 4.58 3.05
N ALA A 262 0.79 5.79 3.58
CA ALA A 262 0.50 7.02 2.85
C ALA A 262 1.59 8.07 3.07
N PRO A 263 2.69 8.05 2.29
CA PRO A 263 3.58 9.19 2.19
C PRO A 263 2.81 10.41 1.68
N TYR A 264 3.12 11.57 2.26
CA TYR A 264 2.46 12.82 1.92
C TYR A 264 3.44 13.99 1.90
N LEU A 265 3.05 15.03 1.17
CA LEU A 265 3.60 16.37 1.31
C LEU A 265 2.50 17.32 1.75
N ARG A 266 2.90 18.26 2.60
CA ARG A 266 2.02 19.31 3.12
C ARG A 266 2.70 20.65 2.89
N GLY A 267 2.00 21.58 2.26
CA GLY A 267 2.44 22.96 2.07
C GLY A 267 1.47 23.91 2.76
N GLU A 268 2.00 24.95 3.40
CA GLU A 268 1.22 25.99 4.07
C GLU A 268 1.78 27.37 3.73
N ALA A 269 0.89 28.34 3.49
CA ALA A 269 1.27 29.73 3.20
C ALA A 269 0.22 30.73 3.72
N ASP A 270 0.67 31.80 4.38
CA ASP A 270 -0.22 32.82 4.97
C ASP A 270 -0.69 33.90 3.98
N ALA A 271 0.07 34.11 2.90
CA ALA A 271 -0.21 35.08 1.84
C ALA A 271 0.49 34.63 0.54
N LYS A 272 0.20 35.27 -0.61
CA LYS A 272 0.83 34.95 -1.90
C LYS A 272 2.36 34.89 -1.76
N ALA A 273 2.88 33.69 -1.62
CA ALA A 273 4.30 33.40 -1.56
C ALA A 273 4.59 32.40 -2.67
N SER A 274 5.58 32.68 -3.52
CA SER A 274 6.13 31.69 -4.43
C SER A 274 7.42 31.14 -3.82
N ALA A 275 7.34 29.94 -3.29
CA ALA A 275 8.49 29.22 -2.76
C ALA A 275 9.20 28.46 -3.88
N SER A 276 10.52 28.36 -3.85
CA SER A 276 11.23 27.36 -4.66
C SER A 276 12.46 26.89 -3.89
N SER A 277 12.71 25.58 -3.90
CA SER A 277 13.86 24.97 -3.25
C SER A 277 15.19 25.30 -3.95
N ASP A 278 15.17 26.01 -5.08
CA ASP A 278 16.34 26.48 -5.83
C ASP A 278 16.84 27.87 -5.40
N GLY A 279 16.25 28.45 -4.34
CA GLY A 279 16.67 29.74 -3.77
C GLY A 279 16.16 30.97 -4.52
N LYS A 280 15.37 30.81 -5.59
CA LYS A 280 14.69 31.92 -6.26
C LYS A 280 13.32 32.15 -5.61
N THR A 281 13.32 32.94 -4.55
CA THR A 281 12.12 33.22 -3.77
C THR A 281 11.62 34.63 -4.04
N SER A 282 10.36 34.78 -4.46
CA SER A 282 9.63 36.05 -4.39
C SER A 282 8.57 35.90 -3.31
N VAL A 283 8.73 36.62 -2.20
CA VAL A 283 7.97 36.37 -0.98
C VAL A 283 7.24 37.63 -0.55
N SER A 284 5.91 37.55 -0.45
CA SER A 284 5.08 38.41 0.38
C SER A 284 4.28 37.53 1.35
N GLY A 285 4.93 36.97 2.38
CA GLY A 285 4.26 36.13 3.40
C GLY A 285 5.12 35.01 4.00
N ALA A 286 4.68 34.40 5.09
CA ALA A 286 5.31 33.19 5.64
C ALA A 286 4.79 31.92 4.94
N TRP A 287 5.65 30.92 4.78
CA TRP A 287 5.33 29.65 4.15
C TRP A 287 6.22 28.51 4.67
N ALA A 288 5.70 27.29 4.62
CA ALA A 288 6.42 26.08 4.99
C ALA A 288 5.99 24.88 4.14
N LEU A 289 6.93 23.98 3.89
CA LEU A 289 6.73 22.71 3.23
C LEU A 289 7.21 21.59 4.15
N TYR A 290 6.40 20.55 4.28
CA TYR A 290 6.63 19.38 5.09
C TYR A 290 6.52 18.13 4.25
N GLY A 291 7.35 17.15 4.57
CA GLY A 291 7.22 15.80 4.08
C GLY A 291 6.91 14.88 5.24
N GLY A 292 6.13 13.85 4.98
CA GLY A 292 5.81 12.88 6.01
C GLY A 292 5.24 11.60 5.45
N PHE A 293 4.90 10.69 6.35
CA PHE A 293 4.10 9.52 6.04
C PHE A 293 3.17 9.18 7.19
N ASP A 294 2.02 8.64 6.83
CA ASP A 294 1.06 8.02 7.72
C ASP A 294 1.12 6.50 7.48
N LEU A 295 1.25 5.69 8.53
CA LEU A 295 1.18 4.23 8.46
C LEU A 295 0.15 3.74 9.48
N ASN A 296 -0.95 3.23 8.97
CA ASN A 296 -2.05 2.68 9.76
C ASN A 296 -2.11 1.17 9.53
N GLY A 297 -2.32 0.38 10.57
CA GLY A 297 -2.51 -1.06 10.40
C GLY A 297 -3.70 -1.58 11.16
N GLN A 298 -4.31 -2.64 10.64
CA GLN A 298 -5.38 -3.39 11.30
C GLN A 298 -5.11 -4.89 11.12
N LEU A 299 -5.18 -5.65 12.21
CA LEU A 299 -5.13 -7.11 12.14
C LEU A 299 -6.56 -7.63 12.24
N HIS A 300 -7.00 -8.32 11.18
CA HIS A 300 -8.31 -8.93 11.05
C HIS A 300 -8.12 -10.44 11.20
N LEU A 301 -8.22 -10.98 12.41
CA LEU A 301 -7.98 -12.42 12.60
C LEU A 301 -9.29 -13.18 12.69
N GLN A 302 -9.51 -14.06 11.72
CA GLN A 302 -10.46 -15.15 11.87
C GLN A 302 -9.77 -16.30 12.61
N LEU A 303 -9.82 -16.26 13.94
CA LEU A 303 -9.12 -17.19 14.83
C LEU A 303 -9.49 -18.68 14.59
N SER A 304 -10.63 -18.96 13.96
CA SER A 304 -11.03 -20.32 13.56
C SER A 304 -10.05 -20.99 12.60
N LEU A 305 -9.40 -20.23 11.72
CA LEU A 305 -8.46 -20.79 10.75
C LEU A 305 -7.22 -21.42 11.41
N PHE A 306 -6.82 -20.91 12.58
CA PHE A 306 -5.69 -21.40 13.37
C PHE A 306 -6.09 -22.42 14.46
N GLY A 307 -7.35 -22.87 14.47
CA GLY A 307 -7.86 -23.81 15.46
C GLY A 307 -8.27 -23.18 16.79
N THR A 308 -8.43 -21.86 16.84
CA THR A 308 -9.00 -21.13 17.98
C THR A 308 -10.50 -20.91 17.79
N PRO A 309 -11.34 -20.86 18.85
CA PRO A 309 -12.79 -20.66 18.71
C PRO A 309 -13.15 -19.40 17.89
N VAL A 310 -14.33 -19.40 17.25
CA VAL A 310 -14.80 -18.36 16.30
C VAL A 310 -14.94 -17.01 17.00
N LEU A 311 -13.84 -16.27 17.05
CA LEU A 311 -13.80 -14.90 17.53
C LEU A 311 -13.09 -14.08 16.46
N GLU A 312 -13.86 -13.31 15.70
CA GLU A 312 -13.32 -12.27 14.85
C GLU A 312 -12.83 -11.14 15.76
N ARG A 313 -11.53 -10.87 15.73
CA ARG A 313 -10.97 -9.70 16.44
C ARG A 313 -10.32 -8.77 15.44
N ARG A 314 -10.75 -7.52 15.50
CA ARG A 314 -10.04 -6.39 14.91
C ARG A 314 -9.13 -5.80 15.97
N ILE A 315 -7.83 -5.92 15.75
CA ILE A 315 -6.82 -5.35 16.63
C ILE A 315 -6.21 -4.16 15.86
N PRO A 316 -6.40 -2.91 16.31
CA PRO A 316 -5.72 -1.78 15.71
C PRO A 316 -4.21 -1.93 15.94
N LEU A 317 -3.42 -1.78 14.88
CA LEU A 317 -1.97 -1.93 14.91
C LEU A 317 -1.25 -0.61 15.24
N GLY A 318 -2.02 0.38 15.68
CA GLY A 318 -1.57 1.75 15.88
C GLY A 318 -1.48 2.53 14.58
N THR A 319 -1.26 3.83 14.74
CA THR A 319 -1.02 4.78 13.66
C THR A 319 0.36 5.38 13.88
N LEU A 320 1.28 5.18 12.94
CA LEU A 320 2.59 5.81 12.96
C LEU A 320 2.53 7.02 12.03
N HIS A 321 2.58 8.22 12.62
CA HIS A 321 2.71 9.47 11.90
C HIS A 321 4.13 9.98 12.06
N ARG A 322 4.79 10.30 10.94
CA ARG A 322 6.10 10.96 10.95
C ARG A 322 6.08 12.10 9.96
N GLU A 323 6.44 13.29 10.42
CA GLU A 323 6.53 14.51 9.61
C GLU A 323 7.87 15.19 9.87
N TRP A 324 8.42 15.84 8.84
CA TRP A 324 9.63 16.64 8.94
C TRP A 324 9.53 17.89 8.04
N PRO A 325 10.12 19.02 8.46
CA PRO A 325 10.21 20.19 7.62
C PRO A 325 11.15 19.92 6.44
N LEU A 326 10.74 20.34 5.25
CA LEU A 326 11.55 20.28 4.03
C LEU A 326 12.20 21.63 3.76
N VAL A 327 11.40 22.70 3.81
CA VAL A 327 11.85 24.07 3.63
C VAL A 327 10.79 25.03 4.19
N SER A 328 11.22 26.18 4.70
CA SER A 328 10.33 27.25 5.15
C SER A 328 10.93 28.60 4.81
N GLY A 329 10.10 29.61 4.59
CA GLY A 329 10.55 30.97 4.33
C GLY A 329 9.51 31.99 4.77
N GLY A 330 9.96 33.22 4.99
CA GLY A 330 9.08 34.33 5.36
C GLY A 330 9.74 35.66 5.05
N ALA A 331 8.93 36.68 4.83
CA ALA A 331 9.43 38.05 4.83
C ALA A 331 9.86 38.39 6.27
N GLY A 332 11.17 38.46 6.52
CA GLY A 332 11.72 39.04 7.73
C GLY A 332 11.36 40.52 7.80
N ARG A 333 11.10 41.02 9.01
CA ARG A 333 11.25 42.44 9.31
C ARG A 333 12.69 42.88 9.06
#